data_AF-A0A9D2RSU8-F1
#
_entry.id   AF-A0A9D2RSU8-F1
#
_cell.length_a   1.000
_cell.length_b   1.000
_cell.length_c   1.000
_cell.angle_alpha   90.00
_cell.angle_beta   90.00
_cell.angle_gamma   90.00
#
_symmetry.space_group_name_H-M   'P 1'
#
loop_
_entity.id
_entity.type
_entity.pdbx_description
1 polymer ?
#
loop_
_entity_poly.entity_id
_entity_poly.type
_entity_poly.pdbx_seq_one_letter_code
_entity_poly.pdbx_strand_id
1 'polypeptide(L)'
;MRRWILMIFCLLLLAGCGAAPQDSPAGGEDGASDAVSLPVTEEAIRAAYEAEGAAVLAVTPYERDFLVELGPEERPALDWVFGASGIRQRLYTGFSGIRDYEILYAGCVRFTTDGTLYDTAYRDFPQSGTVSFDGAWDETGQASAYDPYGSGMTADLGPYWAPLAEPASFGMAGRSEALLDARVTVSGLELLFGPMSGQDFEAAFCAPPLVEVACEGNVMTLTCHDTYLDCMALAQGEPEDLERLQLQGTLYPGSFPDGPLAGSNRFISRAEVSQESSSLAVRLTLTEDAGQYTVSREYRGPADSGPYLRLSLRETW
;
A
#
# COMPACT_ATOMS: atom_id res chain seq x y z
N MET A 1 -31.64 38.07 -17.86
CA MET A 1 -32.84 37.25 -17.59
C MET A 1 -32.82 36.89 -16.12
N ARG A 2 -33.93 37.13 -15.42
CA ARG A 2 -34.06 37.22 -13.96
C ARG A 2 -35.09 36.17 -13.53
N ARG A 3 -34.97 35.71 -12.27
CA ARG A 3 -35.86 34.79 -11.51
C ARG A 3 -35.41 33.32 -11.69
N TRP A 4 -35.36 32.45 -10.68
CA TRP A 4 -36.37 32.18 -9.65
C TRP A 4 -35.73 31.76 -8.30
N ILE A 5 -36.13 32.42 -7.21
CA ILE A 5 -36.11 31.89 -5.83
C ILE A 5 -37.51 32.17 -5.30
N LEU A 6 -38.21 31.14 -4.81
CA LEU A 6 -39.29 31.35 -3.85
C LEU A 6 -39.44 30.09 -2.98
N MET A 7 -39.05 30.25 -1.71
CA MET A 7 -39.46 29.42 -0.59
C MET A 7 -40.98 29.47 -0.40
N ILE A 8 -41.57 28.34 -0.02
CA ILE A 8 -42.88 28.29 0.63
C ILE A 8 -42.77 27.49 1.92
N PHE A 9 -43.10 28.21 2.99
CA PHE A 9 -43.29 27.82 4.37
C PHE A 9 -44.66 27.13 4.50
N CYS A 10 -44.76 26.03 5.24
CA CYS A 10 -46.04 25.53 5.74
C CYS A 10 -45.87 25.01 7.18
N LEU A 11 -46.37 25.81 8.11
CA LEU A 11 -46.47 25.52 9.54
C LEU A 11 -47.95 25.68 9.89
N LEU A 12 -48.61 24.60 10.29
CA LEU A 12 -49.96 24.62 10.89
C LEU A 12 -49.94 23.80 12.19
N LEU A 13 -50.18 24.55 13.27
CA LEU A 13 -50.60 24.21 14.63
C LEU A 13 -52.00 23.52 14.63
N LEU A 14 -52.55 22.83 15.63
CA LEU A 14 -52.39 22.76 17.09
C LEU A 14 -53.31 21.64 17.66
N ALA A 15 -52.92 21.11 18.84
CA ALA A 15 -53.75 20.67 20.00
C ALA A 15 -54.38 19.25 20.08
N GLY A 16 -54.04 18.54 21.17
CA GLY A 16 -55.00 17.65 21.86
C GLY A 16 -54.45 16.47 22.70
N CYS A 17 -54.21 16.69 24.00
CA CYS A 17 -54.41 15.78 25.16
C CYS A 17 -53.70 14.41 25.27
N GLY A 18 -52.65 14.38 26.10
CA GLY A 18 -52.47 13.49 27.29
C GLY A 18 -52.69 11.98 27.23
N ALA A 19 -51.60 11.22 27.32
CA ALA A 19 -51.46 9.99 28.13
C ALA A 19 -49.96 9.72 28.39
N ALA A 20 -49.63 9.19 29.57
CA ALA A 20 -48.26 8.98 30.08
C ALA A 20 -47.39 8.11 29.16
N PRO A 21 -46.05 8.28 29.14
CA PRO A 21 -45.19 7.29 28.52
C PRO A 21 -45.17 6.04 29.41
N GLN A 22 -45.71 4.95 28.87
CA GLN A 22 -45.38 3.60 29.32
C GLN A 22 -43.90 3.36 29.04
N ASP A 23 -43.22 2.74 30.00
CA ASP A 23 -41.89 2.15 29.83
C ASP A 23 -41.90 1.24 28.58
N SER A 24 -41.21 1.68 27.54
CA SER A 24 -40.74 0.79 26.48
C SER A 24 -39.33 0.34 26.86
N PRO A 25 -39.05 -0.98 26.88
CA PRO A 25 -37.67 -1.43 27.05
C PRO A 25 -36.87 -0.91 25.86
N ALA A 26 -35.66 -0.43 26.13
CA ALA A 26 -34.68 -0.12 25.11
C ALA A 26 -34.54 -1.34 24.19
N GLY A 27 -35.06 -1.21 22.97
CA GLY A 27 -34.89 -2.21 21.93
C GLY A 27 -33.40 -2.30 21.64
N GLY A 28 -32.84 -3.48 21.89
CA GLY A 28 -31.53 -3.84 21.36
C GLY A 28 -31.58 -3.69 19.85
N GLU A 29 -30.56 -3.06 19.30
CA GLU A 29 -30.25 -3.18 17.89
C GLU A 29 -29.94 -4.67 17.67
N ASP A 30 -30.88 -5.37 17.04
CA ASP A 30 -30.75 -6.74 16.57
C ASP A 30 -29.48 -6.82 15.70
N GLY A 31 -28.44 -7.45 16.25
CA GLY A 31 -27.24 -7.82 15.51
C GLY A 31 -27.64 -8.75 14.38
N ALA A 32 -27.47 -8.29 13.14
CA ALA A 32 -27.43 -9.17 11.98
C ALA A 32 -26.43 -10.30 12.29
N SER A 33 -26.84 -11.54 12.08
CA SER A 33 -26.11 -12.73 12.51
C SER A 33 -24.69 -12.76 11.94
N ASP A 34 -23.68 -12.48 12.77
CA ASP A 34 -22.26 -12.69 12.47
C ASP A 34 -21.92 -14.17 12.15
N ALA A 35 -22.87 -15.08 12.28
CA ALA A 35 -22.70 -16.51 12.03
C ALA A 35 -23.32 -16.99 10.71
N VAL A 36 -22.56 -17.84 10.01
CA VAL A 36 -22.99 -18.69 8.89
C VAL A 36 -23.84 -19.84 9.43
N SER A 37 -24.88 -20.23 8.68
CA SER A 37 -25.76 -21.33 9.08
C SER A 37 -25.02 -22.67 9.15
N LEU A 38 -25.35 -23.50 10.15
CA LEU A 38 -24.81 -24.85 10.28
C LEU A 38 -25.56 -25.86 9.38
N PRO A 39 -24.89 -26.86 8.80
CA PRO A 39 -23.43 -27.04 8.80
C PRO A 39 -22.75 -25.98 7.93
N VAL A 40 -21.57 -25.51 8.36
CA VAL A 40 -20.79 -24.54 7.58
C VAL A 40 -20.24 -25.23 6.34
N THR A 41 -20.71 -24.79 5.16
CA THR A 41 -20.18 -25.21 3.86
C THR A 41 -19.70 -23.98 3.07
N GLU A 42 -18.88 -24.19 2.05
CA GLU A 42 -18.43 -23.10 1.17
C GLU A 42 -19.63 -22.35 0.56
N GLU A 43 -20.68 -23.05 0.15
CA GLU A 43 -21.88 -22.44 -0.41
C GLU A 43 -22.64 -21.61 0.63
N ALA A 44 -22.74 -22.10 1.87
CA ALA A 44 -23.37 -21.36 2.96
C ALA A 44 -22.58 -20.09 3.32
N ILE A 45 -21.25 -20.18 3.29
CA ILE A 45 -20.34 -19.05 3.48
C ILE A 45 -20.58 -18.01 2.38
N ARG A 46 -20.47 -18.40 1.10
CA ARG A 46 -20.65 -17.47 -0.02
C ARG A 46 -22.02 -16.80 0.00
N ALA A 47 -23.08 -17.58 0.23
CA ALA A 47 -24.43 -17.04 0.33
C ALA A 47 -24.60 -16.02 1.47
N ALA A 48 -23.93 -16.22 2.61
CA ALA A 48 -23.97 -15.27 3.72
C ALA A 48 -23.31 -13.93 3.37
N TYR A 49 -22.11 -13.97 2.79
CA TYR A 49 -21.41 -12.75 2.35
C TYR A 49 -22.13 -12.04 1.19
N GLU A 50 -22.64 -12.78 0.21
CA GLU A 50 -23.39 -12.23 -0.92
C GLU A 50 -24.69 -11.54 -0.46
N ALA A 51 -25.37 -12.10 0.55
CA ALA A 51 -26.57 -11.49 1.14
C ALA A 51 -26.28 -10.13 1.81
N GLU A 52 -25.03 -9.92 2.24
CA GLU A 52 -24.52 -8.68 2.83
C GLU A 52 -23.88 -7.75 1.78
N GLY A 53 -23.85 -8.16 0.51
CA GLY A 53 -23.24 -7.41 -0.58
C GLY A 53 -21.71 -7.52 -0.64
N ALA A 54 -21.09 -8.41 0.16
CA ALA A 54 -19.65 -8.62 0.12
C ALA A 54 -19.26 -9.56 -1.02
N ALA A 55 -18.29 -9.15 -1.84
CA ALA A 55 -17.72 -9.98 -2.88
C ALA A 55 -16.77 -11.02 -2.28
N VAL A 56 -16.99 -12.32 -2.49
CA VAL A 56 -16.07 -13.37 -2.03
C VAL A 56 -15.15 -13.80 -3.17
N LEU A 57 -13.85 -13.55 -3.06
CA LEU A 57 -12.84 -13.95 -4.05
C LEU A 57 -12.47 -15.42 -3.88
N ALA A 58 -12.20 -15.85 -2.65
CA ALA A 58 -11.80 -17.22 -2.35
C ALA A 58 -12.36 -17.70 -1.01
N VAL A 59 -12.60 -19.00 -0.91
CA VAL A 59 -12.90 -19.69 0.34
C VAL A 59 -11.95 -20.87 0.43
N THR A 60 -11.03 -20.83 1.39
CA THR A 60 -9.96 -21.81 1.54
C THR A 60 -10.23 -22.63 2.81
N PRO A 61 -10.59 -23.92 2.68
CA PRO A 61 -10.83 -24.77 3.84
C PRO A 61 -9.51 -25.08 4.58
N TYR A 62 -9.55 -25.08 5.90
CA TYR A 62 -8.45 -25.50 6.76
C TYR A 62 -8.98 -26.29 7.94
N GLU A 63 -8.65 -27.59 7.98
CA GLU A 63 -9.20 -28.55 8.94
C GLU A 63 -10.73 -28.56 8.98
N ARG A 64 -11.34 -27.89 9.96
CA ARG A 64 -12.80 -27.74 10.12
C ARG A 64 -13.29 -26.31 9.84
N ASP A 65 -12.37 -25.38 9.65
CA ASP A 65 -12.64 -23.95 9.49
C ASP A 65 -12.39 -23.50 8.06
N PHE A 66 -12.64 -22.23 7.78
CA PHE A 66 -12.48 -21.64 6.47
C PHE A 66 -11.84 -20.26 6.57
N LEU A 67 -10.88 -19.98 5.69
CA LEU A 67 -10.41 -18.63 5.43
C LEU A 67 -11.17 -18.07 4.23
N VAL A 68 -11.73 -16.88 4.36
CA VAL A 68 -12.49 -16.21 3.32
C VAL A 68 -11.72 -14.96 2.89
N GLU A 69 -11.41 -14.88 1.61
CA GLU A 69 -10.84 -13.69 1.00
C GLU A 69 -11.96 -12.85 0.40
N LEU A 70 -12.07 -11.61 0.86
CA LEU A 70 -13.08 -10.67 0.39
C LEU A 70 -12.50 -9.73 -0.66
N GLY A 71 -13.30 -9.53 -1.70
CA GLY A 71 -13.04 -8.69 -2.83
C GLY A 71 -13.25 -7.22 -2.51
N PRO A 72 -12.60 -6.34 -3.26
CA PRO A 72 -12.16 -5.10 -2.67
C PRO A 72 -13.09 -3.93 -3.00
N GLU A 73 -14.40 -4.10 -2.86
CA GLU A 73 -15.32 -2.98 -3.08
C GLU A 73 -15.02 -1.79 -2.16
N GLU A 74 -14.44 -2.05 -0.97
CA GLU A 74 -13.89 -1.00 -0.11
C GLU A 74 -12.42 -1.26 0.28
N ARG A 75 -12.10 -2.45 0.81
CA ARG A 75 -10.74 -2.86 1.21
C ARG A 75 -10.54 -4.37 1.14
N PRO A 76 -9.32 -4.86 0.86
CA PRO A 76 -9.00 -6.27 0.92
C PRO A 76 -9.09 -6.74 2.36
N ALA A 77 -9.72 -7.89 2.55
CA ALA A 77 -9.90 -8.48 3.86
C ALA A 77 -9.79 -10.00 3.82
N LEU A 78 -9.33 -10.54 4.95
CA LEU A 78 -9.38 -11.95 5.25
C LEU A 78 -10.27 -12.14 6.48
N ASP A 79 -11.27 -13.00 6.35
CA ASP A 79 -12.14 -13.40 7.45
C ASP A 79 -11.92 -14.88 7.76
N TRP A 80 -11.91 -15.22 9.04
CA TRP A 80 -11.89 -16.61 9.50
C TRP A 80 -13.30 -17.04 9.89
N VAL A 81 -13.76 -18.18 9.37
CA VAL A 81 -15.08 -18.75 9.68
C VAL A 81 -14.88 -20.06 10.44
N PHE A 82 -15.32 -20.06 11.69
CA PHE A 82 -15.23 -21.21 12.58
C PHE A 82 -16.30 -22.24 12.19
N GLY A 83 -15.90 -23.42 11.72
CA GLY A 83 -16.86 -24.38 11.16
C GLY A 83 -17.77 -25.03 12.19
N ALA A 84 -17.37 -25.05 13.47
CA ALA A 84 -18.17 -25.62 14.54
C ALA A 84 -19.35 -24.72 14.95
N SER A 85 -19.18 -23.40 14.87
CA SER A 85 -20.15 -22.41 15.35
C SER A 85 -20.79 -21.60 14.23
N GLY A 86 -20.14 -21.51 13.07
CA GLY A 86 -20.49 -20.60 11.99
C GLY A 86 -20.00 -19.17 12.19
N ILE A 87 -19.44 -18.83 13.36
CA ILE A 87 -19.01 -17.46 13.66
C ILE A 87 -17.93 -17.02 12.68
N ARG A 88 -18.06 -15.78 12.18
CA ARG A 88 -17.08 -15.11 11.32
C ARG A 88 -16.29 -14.10 12.15
N GLN A 89 -14.98 -14.04 11.95
CA GLN A 89 -14.12 -13.03 12.58
C GLN A 89 -13.19 -12.41 11.54
N ARG A 90 -13.09 -11.09 11.56
CA ARG A 90 -12.15 -10.34 10.73
C ARG A 90 -10.72 -10.67 11.17
N LEU A 91 -9.97 -11.36 10.32
CA LEU A 91 -8.57 -11.71 10.56
C LEU A 91 -7.62 -10.64 10.03
N TYR A 92 -7.91 -10.00 8.91
CA TYR A 92 -7.11 -8.91 8.36
C TYR A 92 -7.98 -7.93 7.57
N THR A 93 -7.69 -6.63 7.70
CA THR A 93 -8.12 -5.61 6.75
C THR A 93 -6.94 -4.73 6.38
N GLY A 94 -6.69 -4.58 5.09
CA GLY A 94 -5.52 -3.90 4.55
C GLY A 94 -5.84 -2.67 3.73
N PHE A 95 -4.80 -1.94 3.38
CA PHE A 95 -4.87 -0.87 2.36
C PHE A 95 -4.33 -1.33 1.00
N SER A 96 -3.57 -2.43 0.96
CA SER A 96 -3.02 -3.03 -0.26
C SER A 96 -3.68 -4.36 -0.54
N GLY A 97 -3.93 -4.64 -1.82
CA GLY A 97 -4.44 -5.93 -2.29
C GLY A 97 -3.60 -7.11 -1.81
N ILE A 98 -4.23 -8.27 -1.73
CA ILE A 98 -3.59 -9.53 -1.32
C ILE A 98 -3.19 -10.27 -2.60
N ARG A 99 -1.92 -10.64 -2.69
CA ARG A 99 -1.36 -11.39 -3.83
C ARG A 99 -1.37 -12.89 -3.58
N ASP A 100 -0.99 -13.29 -2.37
CA ASP A 100 -0.89 -14.68 -1.97
C ASP A 100 -0.93 -14.81 -0.45
N TYR A 101 -1.29 -15.99 0.06
CA TYR A 101 -1.28 -16.31 1.47
C TYR A 101 -1.11 -17.81 1.77
N GLU A 102 -0.64 -18.08 2.98
CA GLU A 102 -0.46 -19.40 3.54
C GLU A 102 -1.07 -19.43 4.94
N ILE A 103 -1.99 -20.38 5.18
CA ILE A 103 -2.53 -20.64 6.51
C ILE A 103 -1.46 -21.42 7.29
N LEU A 104 -0.91 -20.82 8.35
CA LEU A 104 0.13 -21.44 9.17
C LEU A 104 -0.47 -22.39 10.21
N TYR A 105 -1.61 -21.99 10.77
CA TYR A 105 -2.44 -22.74 11.71
C TYR A 105 -3.80 -22.03 11.85
N ALA A 106 -4.74 -22.61 12.60
CA ALA A 106 -6.06 -22.04 12.79
C ALA A 106 -5.99 -20.58 13.29
N GLY A 107 -6.63 -19.66 12.55
CA GLY A 107 -6.62 -18.23 12.88
C GLY A 107 -5.26 -17.55 12.72
N CYS A 108 -4.34 -18.10 11.92
CA CYS A 108 -3.04 -17.49 11.62
C CYS A 108 -2.66 -17.64 10.15
N VAL A 109 -2.41 -16.51 9.49
CA VAL A 109 -2.12 -16.44 8.06
C VAL A 109 -0.88 -15.60 7.83
N ARG A 110 0.04 -16.13 7.03
CA ARG A 110 1.11 -15.34 6.40
C ARG A 110 0.66 -14.94 5.01
N PHE A 111 0.76 -13.68 4.65
CA PHE A 111 0.30 -13.15 3.37
C PHE A 111 1.37 -12.30 2.71
N THR A 112 1.21 -12.06 1.41
CA THR A 112 1.98 -11.07 0.66
C THR A 112 1.03 -10.12 -0.06
N THR A 113 1.30 -8.82 0.00
CA THR A 113 0.51 -7.82 -0.71
C THR A 113 0.89 -7.75 -2.19
N ASP A 114 0.00 -7.22 -3.03
CA ASP A 114 0.24 -6.99 -4.46
C ASP A 114 0.81 -5.59 -4.76
N GLY A 115 0.89 -4.75 -3.73
CA GLY A 115 1.29 -3.35 -3.80
C GLY A 115 0.18 -2.37 -4.25
N THR A 116 -0.98 -2.85 -4.69
CA THR A 116 -2.06 -1.98 -5.18
C THR A 116 -2.80 -1.35 -4.00
N LEU A 117 -2.65 -0.04 -3.81
CA LEU A 117 -3.36 0.69 -2.76
C LEU A 117 -4.76 1.12 -3.23
N TYR A 118 -5.78 0.91 -2.42
CA TYR A 118 -7.17 1.22 -2.80
C TYR A 118 -7.54 2.70 -2.73
N ASP A 119 -6.89 3.45 -1.83
CA ASP A 119 -7.25 4.84 -1.55
C ASP A 119 -6.39 5.85 -2.34
N THR A 120 -5.47 5.37 -3.21
CA THR A 120 -4.50 6.23 -3.90
C THR A 120 -4.15 5.72 -5.30
N ALA A 121 -3.69 6.58 -6.20
CA ALA A 121 -3.13 6.18 -7.49
C ALA A 121 -1.69 5.60 -7.39
N TYR A 122 -1.17 5.48 -6.18
CA TYR A 122 0.17 5.00 -5.90
C TYR A 122 0.20 3.47 -5.76
N ARG A 123 1.23 2.85 -6.32
CA ARG A 123 1.49 1.42 -6.16
C ARG A 123 2.73 1.20 -5.30
N ASP A 124 2.61 0.43 -4.22
CA ASP A 124 3.73 0.05 -3.38
C ASP A 124 4.50 -1.14 -3.94
N PHE A 125 5.73 -1.33 -3.45
CA PHE A 125 6.39 -2.62 -3.59
C PHE A 125 5.69 -3.64 -2.69
N PRO A 126 5.54 -4.92 -3.11
CA PRO A 126 4.94 -5.94 -2.28
C PRO A 126 5.56 -6.01 -0.86
N GLN A 127 4.75 -6.38 0.11
CA GLN A 127 5.14 -6.57 1.51
C GLN A 127 4.67 -7.92 2.01
N SER A 128 5.42 -8.55 2.90
CA SER A 128 5.01 -9.79 3.54
C SER A 128 4.47 -9.49 4.93
N GLY A 129 3.32 -10.07 5.27
CA GLY A 129 2.69 -9.89 6.58
C GLY A 129 2.39 -11.21 7.25
N THR A 130 2.33 -11.21 8.58
CA THR A 130 1.67 -12.29 9.34
C THR A 130 0.59 -11.69 10.20
N VAL A 131 -0.57 -12.34 10.23
CA VAL A 131 -1.70 -11.95 11.04
C VAL A 131 -2.22 -13.15 11.81
N SER A 132 -2.57 -12.94 13.08
CA SER A 132 -3.09 -14.00 13.94
C SER A 132 -4.06 -13.44 14.97
N PHE A 133 -4.98 -14.29 15.40
CA PHE A 133 -5.85 -14.02 16.55
C PHE A 133 -5.16 -14.15 17.92
N ASP A 134 -3.94 -14.69 18.01
CA ASP A 134 -3.18 -14.99 19.24
C ASP A 134 -3.96 -14.87 20.57
N GLY A 135 -4.77 -15.90 20.88
CA GLY A 135 -5.49 -16.01 22.16
C GLY A 135 -6.72 -15.12 22.34
N ALA A 136 -7.08 -14.29 21.35
CA ALA A 136 -8.26 -13.41 21.41
C ALA A 136 -9.59 -14.16 21.24
N TRP A 137 -9.61 -15.28 20.52
CA TRP A 137 -10.80 -16.08 20.26
C TRP A 137 -10.56 -17.55 20.58
N ASP A 138 -11.58 -18.24 21.10
CA ASP A 138 -11.55 -19.68 21.33
C ASP A 138 -11.80 -20.49 20.03
N GLU A 139 -11.77 -21.81 20.14
CA GLU A 139 -12.00 -22.74 19.00
C GLU A 139 -13.39 -22.64 18.36
N THR A 140 -14.31 -21.90 18.99
CA THR A 140 -15.66 -21.64 18.47
C THR A 140 -15.83 -20.21 17.97
N GLY A 141 -14.79 -19.38 18.04
CA GLY A 141 -14.83 -17.97 17.62
C GLY A 141 -15.42 -17.02 18.67
N GLN A 142 -15.58 -17.46 19.92
CA GLN A 142 -16.01 -16.57 21.01
C GLN A 142 -14.84 -15.84 21.62
N ALA A 143 -15.08 -14.60 22.05
CA ALA A 143 -14.05 -13.76 22.66
C ALA A 143 -13.49 -14.44 23.93
N SER A 144 -12.18 -14.58 23.99
CA SER A 144 -11.49 -14.96 25.20
C SER A 144 -11.71 -13.89 26.28
N ALA A 145 -11.80 -14.29 27.55
CA ALA A 145 -12.00 -13.35 28.67
C ALA A 145 -10.80 -12.41 28.91
N TYR A 146 -9.73 -12.52 28.13
CA TYR A 146 -8.49 -11.79 28.27
C TYR A 146 -8.36 -10.67 27.20
N ASP A 147 -8.17 -9.46 27.72
CA ASP A 147 -7.85 -8.16 27.11
C ASP A 147 -8.94 -7.36 26.34
N PRO A 148 -9.66 -6.43 27.02
CA PRO A 148 -10.58 -5.47 26.40
C PRO A 148 -9.88 -4.29 25.68
N TYR A 149 -8.54 -4.23 25.69
CA TYR A 149 -7.74 -3.21 24.99
C TYR A 149 -6.88 -3.79 23.85
N GLY A 150 -6.92 -5.10 23.64
CA GLY A 150 -6.34 -5.72 22.47
C GLY A 150 -7.15 -5.31 21.25
N SER A 151 -6.74 -4.24 20.57
CA SER A 151 -7.12 -4.05 19.18
C SER A 151 -6.63 -5.28 18.44
N GLY A 152 -7.52 -6.25 18.21
CA GLY A 152 -7.22 -7.39 17.38
C GLY A 152 -6.65 -6.87 16.07
N MET A 153 -5.55 -7.46 15.64
CA MET A 153 -4.87 -7.16 14.39
C MET A 153 -3.96 -5.93 14.42
N THR A 154 -2.67 -6.17 14.67
CA THR A 154 -1.65 -5.51 13.86
C THR A 154 -1.01 -6.62 13.04
N ALA A 155 -1.27 -6.64 11.73
CA ALA A 155 -0.46 -7.46 10.85
C ALA A 155 0.99 -6.99 11.01
N ASP A 156 1.89 -7.90 11.38
CA ASP A 156 3.32 -7.58 11.41
C ASP A 156 3.81 -7.59 9.96
N LEU A 157 4.00 -6.39 9.40
CA LEU A 157 4.45 -6.20 8.03
C LEU A 157 5.98 -6.12 7.99
N GLY A 158 6.57 -6.96 7.16
CA GLY A 158 7.98 -6.98 6.84
C GLY A 158 8.25 -6.87 5.34
N PRO A 159 9.53 -6.74 4.96
CA PRO A 159 9.92 -6.67 3.55
C PRO A 159 9.59 -7.98 2.84
N TYR A 160 8.89 -7.88 1.70
CA TYR A 160 8.89 -8.96 0.73
C TYR A 160 10.24 -8.99 0.01
N TRP A 161 10.79 -10.18 -0.20
CA TRP A 161 12.03 -10.36 -0.93
C TRP A 161 11.75 -11.10 -2.24
N ALA A 162 11.64 -10.32 -3.31
CA ALA A 162 11.39 -10.82 -4.65
C ALA A 162 12.63 -11.56 -5.19
N PRO A 163 12.49 -12.74 -5.82
CA PRO A 163 13.55 -13.31 -6.64
C PRO A 163 13.98 -12.32 -7.73
N LEU A 164 15.27 -12.30 -8.11
CA LEU A 164 15.76 -11.37 -9.15
C LEU A 164 14.99 -11.46 -10.48
N ALA A 165 14.47 -12.64 -10.82
CA ALA A 165 13.70 -12.87 -12.04
C ALA A 165 12.25 -12.33 -11.99
N GLU A 166 11.75 -11.96 -10.82
CA GLU A 166 10.41 -11.38 -10.66
C GLU A 166 10.49 -9.88 -10.98
N PRO A 167 9.86 -9.40 -12.08
CA PRO A 167 9.79 -7.97 -12.36
C PRO A 167 8.84 -7.28 -11.37
N ALA A 168 9.12 -6.02 -11.06
CA ALA A 168 8.26 -5.21 -10.20
C ALA A 168 7.98 -3.85 -10.83
N SER A 169 6.80 -3.31 -10.53
CA SER A 169 6.40 -1.96 -10.89
C SER A 169 5.69 -1.34 -9.70
N PHE A 170 6.20 -0.19 -9.24
CA PHE A 170 5.72 0.53 -8.07
C PHE A 170 6.05 2.02 -8.25
N GLY A 171 5.48 2.90 -7.44
CA GLY A 171 5.62 4.34 -7.59
C GLY A 171 4.33 5.04 -8.02
N MET A 172 4.47 6.30 -8.42
CA MET A 172 3.38 7.13 -8.94
C MET A 172 3.67 7.60 -10.36
N ALA A 173 2.70 7.42 -11.27
CA ALA A 173 2.78 7.96 -12.63
C ALA A 173 2.21 9.39 -12.71
N GLY A 174 2.54 10.12 -13.77
CA GLY A 174 1.91 11.41 -14.10
C GLY A 174 2.52 12.63 -13.40
N ARG A 175 3.70 12.48 -12.79
CA ARG A 175 4.54 13.57 -12.28
C ARG A 175 5.93 13.42 -12.87
N SER A 176 6.66 14.53 -12.98
CA SER A 176 8.05 14.52 -13.37
C SER A 176 8.95 14.90 -12.20
N GLU A 177 10.06 14.21 -12.06
CA GLU A 177 11.01 14.39 -10.97
C GLU A 177 12.44 14.54 -11.48
N ALA A 178 13.29 15.22 -10.70
CA ALA A 178 14.72 15.26 -10.91
C ALA A 178 15.42 14.24 -9.99
N LEU A 179 16.48 13.60 -10.48
CA LEU A 179 17.39 12.86 -9.62
C LEU A 179 18.30 13.84 -8.86
N LEU A 180 18.27 13.80 -7.53
CA LEU A 180 19.09 14.69 -6.69
C LEU A 180 20.36 14.02 -6.20
N ASP A 181 20.26 12.74 -5.82
CA ASP A 181 21.39 11.94 -5.36
C ASP A 181 21.17 10.46 -5.72
N ALA A 182 22.25 9.78 -6.08
CA ALA A 182 22.28 8.36 -6.33
C ALA A 182 23.62 7.78 -5.88
N ARG A 183 23.57 6.70 -5.09
CA ARG A 183 24.79 6.07 -4.57
C ARG A 183 24.60 4.60 -4.25
N VAL A 184 25.68 3.85 -4.38
CA VAL A 184 25.78 2.49 -3.87
C VAL A 184 26.29 2.55 -2.43
N THR A 185 25.60 1.88 -1.52
CA THR A 185 25.92 1.80 -0.10
C THR A 185 26.07 0.35 0.34
N VAL A 186 26.52 0.14 1.57
CA VAL A 186 26.58 -1.19 2.18
C VAL A 186 25.21 -1.89 2.24
N SER A 187 24.11 -1.12 2.26
CA SER A 187 22.74 -1.65 2.30
C SER A 187 22.14 -1.89 0.92
N GLY A 188 22.71 -1.31 -0.14
CA GLY A 188 22.24 -1.47 -1.52
C GLY A 188 22.30 -0.16 -2.31
N LEU A 189 21.41 0.02 -3.28
CA LEU A 189 21.28 1.26 -4.05
C LEU A 189 20.34 2.24 -3.35
N GLU A 190 20.73 3.50 -3.26
CA GLU A 190 19.91 4.58 -2.74
C GLU A 190 19.70 5.66 -3.79
N LEU A 191 18.45 6.08 -3.99
CA LEU A 191 18.05 7.16 -4.90
C LEU A 191 17.23 8.20 -4.13
N LEU A 192 17.53 9.47 -4.38
CA LEU A 192 16.80 10.62 -3.84
C LEU A 192 16.25 11.45 -4.99
N PHE A 193 14.95 11.74 -4.95
CA PHE A 193 14.26 12.49 -5.99
C PHE A 193 13.85 13.88 -5.50
N GLY A 194 13.74 14.79 -6.45
CA GLY A 194 13.47 16.21 -6.27
C GLY A 194 12.42 16.71 -7.24
N PRO A 195 11.82 17.88 -6.97
CA PRO A 195 10.92 18.49 -7.94
C PRO A 195 11.72 18.99 -9.15
N MET A 196 11.06 19.05 -10.31
CA MET A 196 11.59 19.79 -11.47
C MET A 196 11.58 21.29 -11.19
N SER A 197 12.41 22.06 -11.89
CA SER A 197 12.44 23.52 -11.73
C SER A 197 11.06 24.15 -11.97
N GLY A 198 10.65 25.01 -11.04
CA GLY A 198 9.33 25.66 -11.04
C GLY A 198 8.19 24.79 -10.51
N GLN A 199 8.49 23.58 -10.02
CA GLN A 199 7.55 22.71 -9.30
C GLN A 199 7.93 22.63 -7.83
N ASP A 200 6.94 22.34 -6.97
CA ASP A 200 7.12 21.99 -5.56
C ASP A 200 6.43 20.66 -5.29
N PHE A 201 6.97 19.87 -4.36
CA PHE A 201 6.27 18.70 -3.85
C PHE A 201 5.20 19.14 -2.84
N GLU A 202 3.96 18.66 -3.01
CA GLU A 202 2.97 18.75 -1.96
C GLU A 202 3.38 17.81 -0.80
N ALA A 203 3.64 18.39 0.37
CA ALA A 203 4.21 17.70 1.54
C ALA A 203 3.35 16.57 2.12
N ALA A 204 2.08 16.42 1.68
CA ALA A 204 1.16 15.43 2.23
C ALA A 204 1.41 14.01 1.71
N PHE A 205 2.07 13.84 0.55
CA PHE A 205 2.29 12.51 -0.04
C PHE A 205 3.59 12.42 -0.86
N CYS A 206 4.61 11.81 -0.27
CA CYS A 206 5.96 11.71 -0.85
C CYS A 206 6.18 10.33 -1.47
N ALA A 207 5.57 10.10 -2.64
CA ALA A 207 5.77 8.89 -3.42
C ALA A 207 6.97 9.02 -4.37
N PRO A 208 7.81 7.97 -4.54
CA PRO A 208 8.78 7.92 -5.64
C PRO A 208 8.07 7.95 -7.00
N PRO A 209 8.79 8.33 -8.09
CA PRO A 209 8.29 8.20 -9.45
C PRO A 209 7.88 6.76 -9.73
N LEU A 210 7.13 6.54 -10.82
CA LEU A 210 6.89 5.19 -11.32
C LEU A 210 8.23 4.53 -11.67
N VAL A 211 8.57 3.46 -10.95
CA VAL A 211 9.78 2.67 -11.14
C VAL A 211 9.39 1.27 -11.61
N GLU A 212 10.06 0.82 -12.66
CA GLU A 212 10.04 -0.58 -13.09
C GLU A 212 11.40 -1.22 -12.82
N VAL A 213 11.39 -2.44 -12.29
CA VAL A 213 12.58 -3.25 -12.03
C VAL A 213 12.50 -4.50 -12.88
N ALA A 214 13.57 -4.74 -13.65
CA ALA A 214 13.73 -5.95 -14.43
C ALA A 214 15.18 -6.45 -14.34
N CYS A 215 15.38 -7.77 -14.37
CA CYS A 215 16.71 -8.38 -14.36
C CYS A 215 16.90 -9.28 -15.59
N GLU A 216 17.95 -9.02 -16.35
CA GLU A 216 18.37 -9.82 -17.51
C GLU A 216 19.76 -10.39 -17.25
N GLY A 217 19.84 -11.70 -16.99
CA GLY A 217 21.09 -12.31 -16.54
C GLY A 217 21.53 -11.71 -15.21
N ASN A 218 22.74 -11.15 -15.17
CA ASN A 218 23.29 -10.47 -14.00
C ASN A 218 23.12 -8.94 -14.04
N VAL A 219 22.32 -8.40 -14.95
CA VAL A 219 22.07 -6.95 -15.04
C VAL A 219 20.66 -6.66 -14.57
N MET A 220 20.54 -5.96 -13.45
CA MET A 220 19.28 -5.40 -12.97
C MET A 220 19.15 -3.96 -13.46
N THR A 221 18.03 -3.63 -14.07
CA THR A 221 17.70 -2.28 -14.54
C THR A 221 16.53 -1.75 -13.74
N LEU A 222 16.69 -0.56 -13.16
CA LEU A 222 15.61 0.24 -12.62
C LEU A 222 15.31 1.36 -13.61
N THR A 223 14.10 1.40 -14.14
CA THR A 223 13.62 2.47 -15.03
C THR A 223 12.69 3.37 -14.23
N CYS A 224 13.12 4.60 -13.93
CA CYS A 224 12.27 5.61 -13.29
C CYS A 224 11.66 6.48 -14.39
N HIS A 225 10.37 6.33 -14.61
CA HIS A 225 9.63 7.04 -15.65
C HIS A 225 9.50 8.54 -15.31
N ASP A 226 9.47 9.37 -16.35
CA ASP A 226 9.36 10.83 -16.25
C ASP A 226 10.36 11.46 -15.27
N THR A 227 11.53 10.82 -15.12
CA THR A 227 12.59 11.22 -14.20
C THR A 227 13.81 11.70 -14.99
N TYR A 228 14.39 12.83 -14.56
CA TYR A 228 15.41 13.54 -15.31
C TYR A 228 16.70 13.73 -14.51
N LEU A 229 17.83 13.60 -15.21
CA LEU A 229 19.14 14.00 -14.70
C LEU A 229 19.29 15.52 -14.63
N ASP A 230 18.66 16.27 -15.55
CA ASP A 230 18.66 17.74 -15.56
C ASP A 230 17.33 18.26 -15.01
N CYS A 231 17.35 18.95 -13.87
CA CYS A 231 16.14 19.46 -13.22
C CYS A 231 15.46 20.61 -14.01
N MET A 232 16.16 21.18 -14.99
CA MET A 232 15.66 22.21 -15.90
C MET A 232 15.07 21.64 -17.20
N ALA A 233 15.16 20.32 -17.44
CA ALA A 233 14.76 19.69 -18.72
C ALA A 233 13.32 19.98 -19.15
N LEU A 234 12.44 20.23 -18.18
CA LEU A 234 11.01 20.51 -18.39
C LEU A 234 10.60 21.92 -17.94
N ALA A 235 11.55 22.83 -17.74
CA ALA A 235 11.26 24.13 -17.14
C ALA A 235 10.11 24.83 -17.89
N GLN A 236 8.97 24.97 -17.21
CA GLN A 236 7.82 25.72 -17.67
C GLN A 236 7.83 27.07 -16.99
N GLY A 237 8.17 28.10 -17.74
CA GLY A 237 8.22 29.47 -17.25
C GLY A 237 8.70 30.40 -18.34
N GLU A 238 8.35 31.68 -18.23
CA GLU A 238 8.98 32.70 -19.05
C GLU A 238 10.49 32.72 -18.74
N PRO A 239 11.37 32.99 -19.72
CA PRO A 239 12.82 32.99 -19.53
C PRO A 239 13.30 33.81 -18.32
N GLU A 240 12.59 34.90 -18.00
CA GLU A 240 12.87 35.77 -16.84
C GLU A 240 12.63 35.07 -15.49
N ASP A 241 11.64 34.16 -15.40
CA ASP A 241 11.38 33.37 -14.19
C ASP A 241 12.44 32.27 -14.02
N LEU A 242 12.90 31.66 -15.13
CA LEU A 242 14.05 30.74 -15.14
C LEU A 242 15.33 31.44 -14.67
N GLU A 243 15.63 32.62 -15.22
CA GLU A 243 16.80 33.42 -14.81
C GLU A 243 16.68 33.82 -13.34
N ARG A 244 15.49 34.17 -12.86
CA ARG A 244 15.26 34.47 -11.43
C ARG A 244 15.48 33.25 -10.55
N LEU A 245 15.00 32.06 -10.92
CA LEU A 245 15.24 30.82 -10.18
C LEU A 245 16.73 30.42 -10.17
N GLN A 246 17.43 30.63 -11.28
CA GLN A 246 18.88 30.43 -11.38
C GLN A 246 19.68 31.45 -10.54
N LEU A 247 19.23 32.70 -10.48
CA LEU A 247 19.86 33.79 -9.71
C LEU A 247 19.58 33.71 -8.21
N GLN A 248 18.37 33.29 -7.82
CA GLN A 248 17.98 33.11 -6.41
C GLN A 248 18.43 31.76 -5.85
N GLY A 249 18.81 30.83 -6.73
CA GLY A 249 19.16 29.45 -6.41
C GLY A 249 17.91 28.60 -6.19
N THR A 250 17.75 27.54 -6.98
CA THR A 250 16.93 26.40 -6.55
C THR A 250 17.65 25.74 -5.37
N LEU A 251 16.93 25.26 -4.35
CA LEU A 251 17.53 24.46 -3.26
C LEU A 251 18.11 23.11 -3.76
N TYR A 252 17.89 22.79 -5.02
CA TYR A 252 18.19 21.51 -5.64
C TYR A 252 19.27 21.67 -6.74
N PRO A 253 20.21 20.71 -6.87
CA PRO A 253 21.24 20.73 -7.92
C PRO A 253 20.64 20.86 -9.33
N GLY A 254 21.31 21.63 -10.19
CA GLY A 254 20.88 21.88 -11.57
C GLY A 254 20.89 20.62 -12.45
N SER A 255 21.84 19.72 -12.22
CA SER A 255 21.88 18.41 -12.89
C SER A 255 22.65 17.37 -12.07
N PHE A 256 22.31 16.10 -12.27
CA PHE A 256 23.05 14.94 -11.80
C PHE A 256 23.87 14.33 -12.96
N PRO A 257 25.14 13.98 -12.75
CA PRO A 257 25.99 13.48 -13.83
C PRO A 257 25.55 12.09 -14.32
N ASP A 258 25.50 11.93 -15.63
CA ASP A 258 25.40 10.62 -16.29
C ASP A 258 26.69 9.82 -16.08
N GLY A 259 26.56 8.51 -15.85
CA GLY A 259 27.67 7.56 -15.81
C GLY A 259 27.76 6.76 -14.50
N PRO A 260 28.97 6.33 -14.11
CA PRO A 260 29.14 5.39 -13.01
C PRO A 260 28.81 6.02 -11.65
N LEU A 261 28.09 5.27 -10.82
CA LEU A 261 27.78 5.64 -9.44
C LEU A 261 28.91 5.21 -8.50
N ALA A 262 29.24 6.08 -7.55
CA ALA A 262 30.23 5.80 -6.51
C ALA A 262 29.67 4.88 -5.41
N GLY A 263 30.59 4.22 -4.71
CA GLY A 263 30.28 3.38 -3.56
C GLY A 263 30.54 1.89 -3.80
N SER A 264 30.15 1.07 -2.83
CA SER A 264 30.42 -0.37 -2.86
C SER A 264 29.34 -1.16 -2.14
N ASN A 265 28.94 -2.28 -2.72
CA ASN A 265 28.06 -3.25 -2.11
C ASN A 265 28.53 -4.65 -2.51
N ARG A 266 28.45 -5.63 -1.61
CA ARG A 266 28.89 -7.01 -1.91
C ARG A 266 28.12 -7.68 -3.05
N PHE A 267 26.90 -7.22 -3.33
CA PHE A 267 26.01 -7.75 -4.37
C PHE A 267 26.06 -6.96 -5.68
N ILE A 268 26.70 -5.77 -5.71
CA ILE A 268 26.73 -4.86 -6.86
C ILE A 268 28.18 -4.60 -7.25
N SER A 269 28.59 -5.15 -8.40
CA SER A 269 29.95 -4.98 -8.94
C SER A 269 30.15 -3.68 -9.71
N ARG A 270 29.07 -3.17 -10.31
CA ARG A 270 29.05 -1.90 -11.07
C ARG A 270 27.64 -1.33 -11.01
N ALA A 271 27.53 0.00 -10.91
CA ALA A 271 26.28 0.72 -10.98
C ALA A 271 26.46 1.94 -11.85
N GLU A 272 25.52 2.20 -12.73
CA GLU A 272 25.55 3.35 -13.64
C GLU A 272 24.16 3.95 -13.75
N VAL A 273 24.13 5.26 -13.96
CA VAL A 273 22.90 6.00 -14.23
C VAL A 273 23.00 6.66 -15.60
N SER A 274 21.91 6.65 -16.35
CA SER A 274 21.84 7.30 -17.66
C SER A 274 20.45 7.84 -17.94
N GLN A 275 20.37 8.87 -18.79
CA GLN A 275 19.08 9.36 -19.30
C GLN A 275 18.67 8.58 -20.56
N GLU A 276 17.50 7.95 -20.53
CA GLU A 276 16.89 7.26 -21.67
C GLU A 276 15.56 7.93 -22.03
N SER A 277 15.57 8.86 -22.99
CA SER A 277 14.39 9.68 -23.33
C SER A 277 13.88 10.45 -22.10
N SER A 278 12.59 10.33 -21.74
CA SER A 278 12.00 10.93 -20.54
C SER A 278 12.23 10.11 -19.26
N SER A 279 12.99 9.01 -19.31
CA SER A 279 13.19 8.13 -18.16
C SER A 279 14.64 8.10 -17.70
N LEU A 280 14.82 7.95 -16.40
CA LEU A 280 16.11 7.65 -15.79
C LEU A 280 16.30 6.13 -15.75
N ALA A 281 17.41 5.63 -16.30
CA ALA A 281 17.80 4.24 -16.18
C ALA A 281 18.95 4.10 -15.17
N VAL A 282 18.79 3.24 -14.16
CA VAL A 282 19.87 2.82 -13.27
C VAL A 282 20.18 1.35 -13.55
N ARG A 283 21.37 1.07 -14.04
CA ARG A 283 21.83 -0.28 -14.40
C ARG A 283 22.82 -0.78 -13.36
N LEU A 284 22.48 -1.89 -12.72
CA LEU A 284 23.29 -2.58 -11.72
C LEU A 284 23.82 -3.89 -12.31
N THR A 285 25.14 -4.05 -12.36
CA THR A 285 25.76 -5.35 -12.64
C THR A 285 25.93 -6.10 -11.32
N LEU A 286 25.12 -7.13 -11.12
CA LEU A 286 25.06 -7.94 -9.92
C LEU A 286 26.18 -8.98 -9.89
N THR A 287 26.62 -9.33 -8.69
CA THR A 287 27.51 -10.46 -8.43
C THR A 287 26.73 -11.78 -8.38
N GLU A 288 27.43 -12.90 -8.37
CA GLU A 288 26.81 -14.24 -8.23
C GLU A 288 26.11 -14.44 -6.87
N ASP A 289 26.54 -13.74 -5.82
CA ASP A 289 25.90 -13.77 -4.50
C ASP A 289 24.48 -13.15 -4.46
N ALA A 290 24.09 -12.37 -5.46
CA ALA A 290 22.79 -11.72 -5.47
C ALA A 290 21.69 -12.72 -5.85
N GLY A 291 20.68 -12.88 -5.00
CA GLY A 291 19.60 -13.85 -5.21
C GLY A 291 18.18 -13.27 -5.11
N GLN A 292 17.99 -12.27 -4.25
CA GLN A 292 16.71 -11.60 -4.03
C GLN A 292 16.89 -10.10 -3.83
N TYR A 293 15.83 -9.34 -4.08
CA TYR A 293 15.77 -7.90 -3.86
C TYR A 293 14.51 -7.48 -3.11
N THR A 294 14.60 -6.34 -2.44
CA THR A 294 13.46 -5.66 -1.83
C THR A 294 13.61 -4.15 -2.02
N VAL A 295 12.50 -3.44 -1.93
CA VAL A 295 12.48 -1.98 -2.01
C VAL A 295 11.82 -1.43 -0.76
N SER A 296 12.49 -0.48 -0.13
CA SER A 296 11.94 0.29 0.99
C SER A 296 11.86 1.76 0.66
N ARG A 297 10.82 2.40 1.18
CA ARG A 297 10.61 3.83 1.17
C ARG A 297 10.72 4.30 2.60
N GLU A 298 11.74 5.11 2.86
CA GLU A 298 12.01 5.66 4.18
C GLU A 298 12.09 7.19 4.08
N TYR A 299 11.82 7.86 5.18
CA TYR A 299 12.17 9.28 5.32
C TYR A 299 13.62 9.34 5.84
N ARG A 300 14.51 10.06 5.15
CA ARG A 300 15.90 10.21 5.62
C ARG A 300 16.03 11.09 6.88
N GLY A 301 14.96 11.75 7.33
CA GLY A 301 14.94 12.47 8.59
C GLY A 301 13.62 13.21 8.89
N PRO A 302 13.48 13.81 10.09
CA PRO A 302 12.24 14.44 10.57
C PRO A 302 11.74 15.64 9.73
N ALA A 303 12.55 16.13 8.80
CA ALA A 303 12.25 17.27 7.93
C ALA A 303 12.57 17.00 6.45
N ASP A 304 12.92 15.75 6.10
CA ASP A 304 13.14 15.35 4.71
C ASP A 304 11.90 14.65 4.19
N SER A 305 11.09 15.38 3.43
CA SER A 305 9.90 14.91 2.74
C SER A 305 10.16 14.65 1.26
N GLY A 306 11.42 14.54 0.82
CA GLY A 306 11.74 14.16 -0.55
C GLY A 306 11.39 12.69 -0.80
N PRO A 307 10.89 12.32 -2.00
CA PRO A 307 10.75 10.92 -2.35
C PRO A 307 12.11 10.22 -2.32
N TYR A 308 12.19 9.11 -1.58
CA TYR A 308 13.39 8.32 -1.41
C TYR A 308 13.12 6.85 -1.69
N LEU A 309 14.09 6.20 -2.33
CA LEU A 309 14.05 4.79 -2.66
C LEU A 309 15.35 4.12 -2.23
N ARG A 310 15.23 3.01 -1.50
CA ARG A 310 16.34 2.09 -1.25
C ARG A 310 16.02 0.73 -1.85
N LEU A 311 16.86 0.26 -2.76
CA LEU A 311 16.87 -1.13 -3.21
C LEU A 311 17.93 -1.90 -2.44
N SER A 312 17.52 -2.97 -1.76
CA SER A 312 18.42 -3.85 -1.00
C SER A 312 18.48 -5.23 -1.65
N LEU A 313 19.62 -5.88 -1.56
CA LEU A 313 19.90 -7.19 -2.15
C LEU A 313 20.32 -8.18 -1.06
N ARG A 314 20.04 -9.47 -1.27
CA ARG A 314 20.51 -10.57 -0.42
C ARG A 314 20.70 -11.87 -1.21
N GLU A 315 21.37 -12.84 -0.59
CA GLU A 315 21.49 -14.22 -1.08
C GLU A 315 20.14 -14.95 -1.03
N THR A 316 19.97 -15.98 -1.88
CA THR A 316 18.88 -16.96 -1.74
C THR A 316 19.40 -18.09 -0.84
N TRP A 317 18.70 -18.36 0.26
CA TRP A 317 19.00 -19.46 1.19
C TRP A 317 18.34 -20.77 0.75
#